data_AF-A0A453T2G5-F1
#
_entry.id   AF-A0A453T2G5-F1
#
_cell.length_a   1.000
_cell.length_b   1.000
_cell.length_c   1.000
_cell.angle_alpha   90.00
_cell.angle_beta   90.00
_cell.angle_gamma   90.00
#
_symmetry.space_group_name_H-M   'P 1'
#
loop_
_entity.id
_entity.type
_entity.pdbx_description
1 polymer ?
#
loop_
_entity_poly.entity_id
_entity_poly.type
_entity_poly.pdbx_seq_one_letter_code
_entity_poly.pdbx_strand_id
1 'polypeptide(L)'
;VRLYEGKESIEFFTIFQNLVIFKGGASTGYKKYVSENGTEDDTYSDNGVALFRVQGSGPENMQAIQVDTAAPSLNSSYCYILHDGDTLFTWVGNLSSSMDHG
;
A
#
# COMPACT_ATOMS: atom_id res chain seq x y z
N VAL A 1 -5.09 -13.72 -19.07
CA VAL A 1 -5.83 -12.59 -18.46
C VAL A 1 -4.83 -11.48 -18.16
N ARG A 2 -5.16 -10.21 -18.40
CA ARG A 2 -4.35 -9.06 -17.97
C ARG A 2 -5.05 -8.43 -16.77
N LEU A 3 -4.31 -8.23 -15.69
CA LEU A 3 -4.77 -7.57 -14.47
C LEU A 3 -3.98 -6.28 -14.32
N TYR A 4 -4.64 -5.22 -13.86
CA TYR A 4 -4.06 -3.90 -13.68
C TYR A 4 -4.36 -3.43 -12.26
N GLU A 5 -3.40 -2.73 -11.65
CA GLU A 5 -3.56 -2.15 -10.31
C GLU A 5 -4.81 -1.25 -10.24
N GLY A 6 -5.62 -1.45 -9.20
CA GLY A 6 -6.89 -0.74 -8.99
C GLY A 6 -8.03 -1.18 -9.93
N LYS A 7 -7.81 -2.22 -10.74
CA LYS A 7 -8.81 -2.84 -11.63
C LYS A 7 -8.78 -4.36 -11.52
N GLU A 8 -8.50 -4.86 -10.32
CA GLU A 8 -8.52 -6.28 -10.00
C GLU A 8 -9.95 -6.83 -10.06
N SER A 9 -10.10 -8.08 -10.52
CA SER A 9 -11.41 -8.74 -10.53
C SER A 9 -11.74 -9.31 -9.14
N ILE A 10 -13.03 -9.55 -8.87
CA ILE A 10 -13.47 -10.23 -7.64
C ILE A 10 -12.79 -11.60 -7.50
N GLU A 11 -12.65 -12.34 -8.61
CA GLU A 11 -11.97 -13.64 -8.63
C GLU A 11 -10.50 -13.57 -8.19
N PHE A 12 -9.83 -12.44 -8.45
CA PHE A 12 -8.45 -12.22 -8.01
C PHE A 12 -8.38 -12.08 -6.49
N PHE A 13 -9.28 -11.32 -5.88
CA PHE A 13 -9.37 -11.15 -4.43
C PHE A 13 -9.75 -12.45 -3.70
N THR A 14 -10.56 -13.31 -4.32
CA THR A 14 -10.84 -14.65 -3.77
C THR A 14 -9.57 -15.50 -3.60
N ILE A 15 -8.56 -15.30 -4.45
CA ILE A 15 -7.27 -15.99 -4.34
C ILE A 15 -6.40 -15.33 -3.25
N PHE A 16 -6.31 -14.01 -3.30
CA PHE A 16 -5.49 -13.20 -2.40
C PHE A 16 -6.41 -12.45 -1.44
N GLN A 17 -6.87 -13.14 -0.39
CA GLN A 17 -7.79 -12.60 0.63
C GLN A 17 -7.32 -11.24 1.16
N ASN A 18 -6.00 -11.06 1.30
CA ASN A 18 -5.37 -9.78 1.58
C ASN A 18 -4.31 -9.49 0.51
N LEU A 19 -4.28 -8.25 0.02
CA LEU A 19 -3.31 -7.80 -0.97
C LEU A 19 -2.48 -6.64 -0.42
N VAL A 20 -1.15 -6.74 -0.52
CA VAL A 20 -0.23 -5.63 -0.19
C VAL A 20 0.43 -5.15 -1.48
N ILE A 21 0.29 -3.86 -1.77
CA ILE A 21 0.84 -3.20 -2.96
C ILE A 21 1.97 -2.28 -2.51
N PHE A 22 3.19 -2.62 -2.94
CA PHE A 22 4.40 -1.84 -2.65
C PHE A 22 4.74 -0.89 -3.80
N LYS A 23 5.32 0.26 -3.47
CA LYS A 23 5.95 1.14 -4.44
C LYS A 23 7.29 0.55 -4.89
N GLY A 24 7.72 1.01 -6.06
CA GLY A 24 9.00 0.65 -6.66
C GLY A 24 9.04 -0.78 -7.22
N GLY A 25 10.20 -1.41 -7.16
CA GLY A 25 10.35 -2.76 -7.71
C GLY A 25 11.75 -3.34 -7.62
N ALA A 26 11.81 -4.67 -7.59
CA ALA A 26 13.06 -5.43 -7.60
C ALA A 26 13.54 -5.78 -9.02
N SER A 27 12.76 -5.47 -10.06
CA SER A 27 13.12 -5.84 -11.42
C SER A 27 14.32 -5.05 -11.94
N THR A 28 15.16 -5.70 -12.74
CA THR A 28 16.31 -5.05 -13.39
C THR A 28 15.90 -3.87 -14.26
N GLY A 29 14.75 -3.98 -14.94
CA GLY A 29 14.17 -2.90 -15.72
C GLY A 29 13.80 -1.68 -14.89
N TYR A 30 13.17 -1.89 -13.73
CA TYR A 30 12.86 -0.80 -12.79
C TYR A 30 14.13 -0.14 -12.26
N LYS A 31 15.09 -0.92 -11.74
CA LYS A 31 16.35 -0.36 -11.20
C LYS A 31 17.13 0.42 -12.26
N LYS A 32 17.14 -0.06 -13.50
CA LYS A 32 17.72 0.67 -14.63
C LYS A 32 17.01 2.01 -14.86
N TYR A 33 15.68 2.00 -14.96
CA TYR A 33 14.88 3.22 -15.12
C TYR A 33 15.18 4.26 -14.02
N VAL A 34 15.20 3.84 -12.75
CA VAL A 34 15.52 4.72 -11.62
C VAL A 34 16.92 5.33 -11.78
N SER A 35 17.93 4.51 -12.08
CA SER A 35 19.30 4.97 -12.25
C SER A 35 19.50 5.94 -13.43
N GLU A 36 18.78 5.73 -14.54
CA GLU A 36 18.90 6.55 -15.75
C GLU A 36 18.15 7.88 -15.65
N ASN A 37 17.05 7.91 -14.90
CA ASN A 37 16.21 9.10 -14.76
C ASN A 37 16.51 9.91 -13.49
N GLY A 38 17.36 9.39 -12.59
CA GLY A 38 17.69 10.04 -11.32
C GLY A 38 16.46 10.22 -10.40
N THR A 39 15.46 9.36 -10.55
CA THR A 39 14.27 9.34 -9.68
C THR A 39 14.62 8.72 -8.34
N GLU A 40 13.88 9.07 -7.29
CA GLU A 40 13.99 8.37 -6.01
C GLU A 40 13.52 6.92 -6.16
N ASP A 41 14.19 6.02 -5.45
CA ASP A 41 13.85 4.60 -5.41
C ASP A 41 12.88 4.35 -4.26
N ASP A 42 11.58 4.32 -4.57
CA ASP A 42 10.53 4.08 -3.58
C ASP A 42 10.36 2.60 -3.21
N THR A 43 11.30 1.74 -3.61
CA THR A 43 11.24 0.31 -3.29
C THR A 43 11.26 0.11 -1.77
N TYR A 44 10.23 -0.56 -1.25
CA TYR A 44 10.13 -0.90 0.16
C TYR A 44 11.36 -1.66 0.69
N SER A 45 11.72 -1.38 1.95
CA SER A 45 12.75 -2.10 2.69
C SER A 45 12.32 -2.29 4.15
N ASP A 46 12.67 -3.43 4.74
CA ASP A 46 12.28 -3.78 6.12
C ASP A 46 12.90 -2.85 7.17
N ASN A 47 14.04 -2.23 6.88
CA ASN A 47 14.68 -1.26 7.77
C ASN A 47 14.23 0.19 7.48
N GLY A 48 13.29 0.38 6.56
CA GLY A 48 12.84 1.68 6.10
C GLY A 48 11.52 2.12 6.74
N VAL A 49 11.11 3.34 6.37
CA VAL A 49 9.82 3.90 6.76
C VAL A 49 8.83 3.77 5.61
N ALA A 50 7.68 3.17 5.87
CA ALA A 50 6.63 3.00 4.85
C ALA A 50 5.25 3.32 5.44
N LEU A 51 4.48 4.11 4.70
CA LEU A 51 3.08 4.39 5.03
C LEU A 51 2.18 3.60 4.09
N PHE A 52 1.25 2.83 4.65
CA PHE A 52 0.26 2.07 3.89
C PHE A 52 -1.13 2.64 4.15
N ARG A 53 -1.88 2.94 3.08
CA ARG A 53 -3.32 3.18 3.16
C ARG A 53 -4.04 1.84 3.11
N VAL A 54 -4.90 1.60 4.08
CA VAL A 54 -5.78 0.44 4.14
C VAL A 54 -7.12 0.80 3.51
N GLN A 55 -7.59 -0.03 2.59
CA GLN A 55 -8.87 0.13 1.92
C GLN A 55 -9.49 -1.24 1.62
N GLY A 56 -10.82 -1.27 1.55
CA GLY A 56 -11.60 -2.48 1.28
C GLY A 56 -13.06 -2.21 1.61
N SER A 57 -13.94 -3.16 1.29
CA SER A 57 -15.33 -3.15 1.73
C SER A 57 -15.65 -4.31 2.67
N GLY A 58 -14.70 -5.23 2.87
CA GLY A 58 -14.80 -6.40 3.74
C GLY A 58 -13.51 -7.21 3.74
N PRO A 59 -13.39 -8.22 4.62
CA PRO A 59 -12.18 -9.05 4.76
C PRO A 59 -11.72 -9.74 3.47
N GLU A 60 -12.63 -9.94 2.52
CA GLU A 60 -12.38 -10.62 1.25
C GLU A 60 -11.69 -9.76 0.19
N ASN A 61 -11.59 -8.44 0.38
CA ASN A 61 -10.98 -7.54 -0.61
C ASN A 61 -10.09 -6.46 0.03
N MET A 62 -9.51 -6.76 1.19
CA MET A 62 -8.65 -5.82 1.90
C MET A 62 -7.34 -5.60 1.13
N GLN A 63 -6.99 -4.34 0.97
CA GLN A 63 -5.76 -3.89 0.33
C GLN A 63 -4.98 -2.96 1.27
N ALA A 64 -3.67 -3.18 1.36
CA ALA A 64 -2.72 -2.24 1.94
C ALA A 64 -1.84 -1.67 0.84
N ILE A 65 -1.99 -0.38 0.52
CA ILE A 65 -1.30 0.28 -0.58
C ILE A 65 -0.25 1.23 -0.03
N GLN A 66 1.01 1.03 -0.38
CA GLN A 66 2.09 1.94 -0.02
C GLN A 66 1.87 3.31 -0.68
N VAL A 67 1.81 4.35 0.14
CA VAL A 67 1.69 5.75 -0.25
C VAL A 67 2.95 6.51 0.16
N ASP A 68 3.06 7.78 -0.24
CA ASP A 68 4.17 8.62 0.23
C ASP A 68 4.13 8.74 1.75
N THR A 69 5.27 8.57 2.41
CA THR A 69 5.43 8.72 3.86
C THR A 69 5.43 10.20 4.22
N ALA A 70 4.31 10.88 3.99
CA ALA A 70 4.15 12.31 4.18
C ALA A 70 2.73 12.63 4.68
N ALA A 71 2.60 13.66 5.52
CA ALA A 71 1.30 14.08 6.06
C ALA A 71 0.22 14.36 4.98
N PRO A 72 0.53 14.93 3.80
CA PRO A 72 -0.46 15.13 2.74
C PRO A 72 -1.07 13.85 2.16
N SER A 73 -0.45 12.68 2.39
CA SER A 73 -1.00 11.38 1.96
C SER A 73 -2.20 10.92 2.79
N LEU A 74 -2.38 11.49 3.98
CA LEU A 74 -3.44 11.13 4.90
C LEU A 74 -4.79 11.72 4.47
N ASN A 75 -5.83 10.90 4.60
CA ASN A 75 -7.20 11.27 4.31
C ASN A 75 -8.11 10.62 5.36
N SER A 76 -8.95 11.42 6.00
CA SER A 76 -9.82 11.00 7.10
C SER A 76 -10.82 9.91 6.75
N SER A 77 -11.02 9.57 5.47
CA SER A 77 -11.88 8.48 5.03
C SER A 77 -11.22 7.09 5.09
N TYR A 78 -9.92 7.00 5.38
CA TYR A 78 -9.19 5.73 5.36
C TYR A 78 -8.43 5.47 6.66
N CYS A 79 -8.04 4.22 6.86
CA CYS A 79 -7.08 3.80 7.88
C CYS A 79 -5.67 3.72 7.27
N TYR A 80 -4.64 3.91 8.09
CA TYR A 80 -3.26 3.87 7.65
C TYR A 80 -2.40 3.11 8.65
N ILE A 81 -1.38 2.41 8.13
CA ILE A 81 -0.34 1.74 8.90
C ILE A 81 0.99 2.41 8.57
N LEU A 82 1.64 2.98 9.57
CA LEU A 82 3.02 3.48 9.46
C LEU A 82 3.96 2.44 10.04
N HIS A 83 4.81 1.89 9.18
CA HIS A 83 5.93 1.03 9.53
C HIS A 83 7.19 1.89 9.63
N ASP A 84 7.90 1.78 10.75
CA ASP A 84 9.17 2.47 11.02
C ASP A 84 10.12 1.49 11.73
N GLY A 85 10.88 0.74 10.93
CA GLY A 85 11.70 -0.38 11.41
C GLY A 85 10.87 -1.37 12.23
N ASP A 86 11.23 -1.59 13.49
CA ASP A 86 10.54 -2.55 14.36
C ASP A 86 9.21 -2.03 14.94
N THR A 87 8.80 -0.80 14.60
CA THR A 87 7.59 -0.17 15.15
C THR A 87 6.48 -0.04 14.12
N LEU A 88 5.26 -0.32 14.55
CA LEU A 88 4.04 -0.16 13.76
C LEU A 88 3.08 0.80 14.47
N PHE A 89 2.58 1.79 13.73
CA PHE A 89 1.55 2.70 14.19
C PHE A 89 0.31 2.58 13.30
N THR A 90 -0.87 2.57 13.91
CA THR A 90 -2.14 2.61 13.19
C THR A 90 -2.77 3.99 13.37
N TRP A 91 -3.08 4.64 12.25
CA TRP A 91 -3.87 5.86 12.24
C TRP A 91 -5.25 5.57 11.66
N VAL A 92 -6.28 5.97 12.38
CA VAL A 92 -7.68 5.74 12.02
C VAL A 92 -8.30 7.07 11.63
N GLY A 93 -8.70 7.19 10.36
CA GLY A 93 -9.40 8.36 9.87
C GLY A 93 -10.79 8.48 10.50
N ASN A 94 -11.17 9.68 10.95
CA ASN A 94 -12.45 9.87 11.66
C ASN A 94 -13.71 9.65 10.81
N LEU A 95 -13.58 9.51 9.49
CA LEU A 95 -14.66 9.18 8.56
C LEU A 95 -14.54 7.74 8.03
N SER A 96 -13.54 6.97 8.47
CA SER A 96 -13.44 5.55 8.16
C SER A 96 -14.55 4.77 8.87
N SER A 97 -15.01 3.70 8.26
CA SER A 97 -16.11 2.90 8.81
C SER A 97 -15.57 1.92 9.84
N SER A 98 -16.43 1.50 10.78
CA SER A 98 -16.05 0.47 11.77
C SER A 98 -15.70 -0.89 11.15
N MET A 99 -16.07 -1.12 9.88
CA MET A 99 -15.68 -2.31 9.12
C MET A 99 -14.22 -2.25 8.64
N ASP A 100 -13.61 -1.07 8.58
CA ASP A 100 -12.19 -0.88 8.21
C ASP A 100 -11.23 -1.13 9.40
N HIS A 101 -11.75 -1.56 10.55
CA HIS A 101 -11.01 -1.79 11.80
C HIS A 101 -10.85 -3.27 12.17
N GLY A 102 -11.44 -4.19 11.36
CA GLY A 102 -11.58 -5.62 11.67
C GLY A 102 -10.62 -6.52 10.91
#